data_AF-A0A925XDG9-F1
#
_entry.id   AF-A0A925XDG9-F1
#
_cell.length_a   1.000
_cell.length_b   1.000
_cell.length_c   1.000
_cell.angle_alpha   90.00
_cell.angle_beta   90.00
_cell.angle_gamma   90.00
#
_symmetry.space_group_name_H-M   'P 1'
#
loop_
_entity.id
_entity.type
_entity.pdbx_description
1 polymer ?
#
loop_
_entity_poly.entity_id
_entity_poly.type
_entity_poly.pdbx_seq_one_letter_code
_entity_poly.pdbx_strand_id
1 'polypeptide(L)'
;NYGNVKQWLEGQGIKQTDDNLHADFAITAIMLTVDPTSVRMKQRVAANKFHINGIDLAPLEKTIAWGKKITDYRAEATVQAIRAAMKSAP
;
A
#
# COMPACT_ATOMS: atom_id res chain seq x y z
N ASN A 1 8.13 5.51 -7.61
CA ASN A 1 7.50 4.89 -8.80
C ASN A 1 6.66 3.71 -8.34
N TYR A 2 5.48 3.50 -8.93
CA TYR A 2 4.52 2.42 -8.58
C TYR A 2 5.15 1.03 -8.71
N GLY A 3 5.94 0.79 -9.76
CA GLY A 3 6.65 -0.48 -9.96
C GLY A 3 7.63 -0.82 -8.84
N ASN A 4 8.31 0.18 -8.28
CA ASN A 4 9.26 -0.02 -7.19
C ASN A 4 8.56 -0.46 -5.90
N VAL A 5 7.35 0.06 -5.63
CA VAL A 5 6.56 -0.35 -4.46
C VAL A 5 6.13 -1.81 -4.60
N LYS A 6 5.70 -2.24 -5.79
CA LYS A 6 5.36 -3.64 -6.06
C LYS A 6 6.56 -4.56 -5.78
N GLN A 7 7.71 -4.28 -6.36
CA GLN A 7 8.93 -5.09 -6.16
C GLN A 7 9.36 -5.12 -4.68
N TRP A 8 9.29 -3.98 -4.00
CA TRP A 8 9.63 -3.88 -2.58
C TRP A 8 8.66 -4.67 -1.67
N LEU A 9 7.37 -4.71 -2.01
CA LEU A 9 6.37 -5.53 -1.32
C LEU A 9 6.59 -7.03 -1.58
N GLU A 10 6.87 -7.43 -2.83
CA GLU A 10 7.17 -8.83 -3.17
C GLU A 10 8.40 -9.34 -2.42
N GLY A 11 9.44 -8.53 -2.29
CA GLY A 11 10.64 -8.83 -1.51
C GLY A 11 10.38 -9.03 0.00
N GLN A 12 9.25 -8.53 0.50
CA GLN A 12 8.81 -8.72 1.88
C GLN A 12 7.74 -9.82 2.04
N GLY A 13 7.46 -10.56 0.96
CA GLY A 13 6.49 -11.66 0.97
C GLY A 13 5.05 -11.25 0.67
N ILE A 14 4.78 -9.98 0.34
CA ILE A 14 3.45 -9.54 -0.10
C ILE A 14 3.34 -9.74 -1.61
N LYS A 15 2.79 -10.89 -2.00
CA LYS A 15 2.59 -11.27 -3.41
C LYS A 15 1.11 -11.22 -3.78
N GLN A 16 0.77 -10.26 -4.62
CA GLN A 16 -0.60 -10.02 -5.08
C GLN A 16 -0.95 -10.86 -6.31
N THR A 17 -2.20 -11.31 -6.39
CA THR A 17 -2.82 -11.79 -7.64
C THR A 17 -3.53 -10.66 -8.38
N ASP A 18 -3.78 -10.82 -9.67
CA ASP A 18 -4.59 -9.85 -10.42
C ASP A 18 -6.07 -10.25 -10.33
N ASP A 19 -6.88 -9.43 -9.66
CA ASP A 19 -8.33 -9.60 -9.57
C ASP A 19 -9.07 -8.87 -10.73
N ASN A 20 -8.34 -8.39 -11.74
CA ASN A 20 -8.82 -7.60 -12.89
C ASN A 20 -9.53 -6.30 -12.47
N LEU A 21 -9.06 -5.70 -11.37
CA LEU A 21 -9.56 -4.45 -10.80
C LEU A 21 -8.40 -3.47 -10.60
N HIS A 22 -8.70 -2.16 -10.66
CA HIS A 22 -7.69 -1.12 -10.45
C HIS A 22 -7.09 -1.11 -9.03
N ALA A 23 -7.84 -1.58 -8.05
CA ALA A 23 -7.45 -1.50 -6.65
C ALA A 23 -6.38 -2.54 -6.29
N ASP A 24 -5.50 -2.19 -5.35
CA ASP A 24 -4.47 -3.09 -4.86
C ASP A 24 -4.20 -2.94 -3.36
N PHE A 25 -3.41 -3.86 -2.82
CA PHE A 25 -3.03 -3.89 -1.41
C PHE A 25 -2.31 -2.62 -0.97
N ALA A 26 -1.41 -2.09 -1.81
CA ALA A 26 -0.58 -0.95 -1.42
C ALA A 26 -1.42 0.30 -1.21
N ILE A 27 -2.30 0.62 -2.15
CA ILE A 27 -3.19 1.78 -2.06
C ILE A 27 -4.22 1.58 -0.94
N THR A 28 -4.80 0.38 -0.84
CA THR A 28 -5.76 0.06 0.24
C THR A 28 -5.13 0.24 1.62
N ALA A 29 -3.90 -0.23 1.81
CA ALA A 29 -3.17 -0.09 3.06
C ALA A 29 -2.88 1.38 3.40
N ILE A 30 -2.48 2.20 2.41
CA ILE A 30 -2.27 3.65 2.62
C ILE A 30 -3.57 4.35 2.99
N MET A 31 -4.69 4.06 2.31
CA MET A 31 -5.99 4.67 2.62
C MET A 31 -6.38 4.46 4.08
N LEU A 32 -6.12 3.26 4.62
CA LEU A 32 -6.39 2.91 6.02
C LEU A 32 -5.56 3.69 7.03
N THR A 33 -4.42 4.28 6.63
CA THR A 33 -3.63 5.17 7.50
C THR A 33 -4.26 6.55 7.69
N VAL A 34 -5.11 6.97 6.73
CA VAL A 34 -5.78 8.27 6.74
C VAL A 34 -7.17 8.15 7.35
N ASP A 35 -7.96 7.19 6.86
CA ASP A 35 -9.29 6.89 7.36
C ASP A 35 -9.49 5.36 7.41
N PRO A 36 -9.47 4.75 8.61
CA PRO A 36 -9.70 3.33 8.78
C PRO A 36 -11.07 2.84 8.31
N THR A 37 -12.05 3.74 8.14
CA THR A 37 -13.41 3.39 7.68
C THR A 37 -13.54 3.36 6.16
N SER A 38 -12.60 3.95 5.42
CA SER A 38 -12.61 4.09 3.95
C SER A 38 -12.70 2.76 3.19
N VAL A 39 -12.22 1.67 3.79
CA VAL A 39 -12.23 0.33 3.17
C VAL A 39 -13.51 -0.46 3.49
N ARG A 40 -14.40 0.04 4.34
CA ARG A 40 -15.69 -0.61 4.70
C ARG A 40 -15.51 -2.02 5.26
N MET A 41 -14.61 -2.18 6.25
CA MET A 41 -14.25 -3.46 6.86
C MET A 41 -15.49 -4.27 7.27
N LYS A 42 -16.43 -3.68 8.01
CA LYS A 42 -17.62 -4.39 8.51
C LYS A 42 -18.42 -5.04 7.38
N GLN A 43 -18.68 -4.28 6.31
CA GLN A 43 -19.43 -4.74 5.14
C GLN A 43 -18.65 -5.82 4.37
N ARG A 44 -17.34 -5.64 4.21
CA ARG A 44 -16.48 -6.60 3.52
C ARG A 44 -16.37 -7.92 4.30
N VAL A 45 -16.23 -7.88 5.62
CA VAL A 45 -16.22 -9.09 6.46
C VAL A 45 -17.56 -9.82 6.37
N ALA A 46 -18.69 -9.10 6.48
CA ALA A 46 -20.02 -9.70 6.34
C ALA A 46 -20.26 -10.34 4.96
N ALA A 47 -19.60 -9.83 3.92
CA ALA A 47 -19.68 -10.37 2.56
C ALA A 47 -18.59 -11.40 2.22
N ASN A 48 -17.73 -11.78 3.18
CA ASN A 48 -16.54 -12.62 2.94
C ASN A 48 -15.62 -12.06 1.83
N LYS A 49 -15.45 -10.74 1.80
CA LYS A 49 -14.67 -9.97 0.80
C LYS A 49 -13.66 -9.01 1.46
N PHE A 50 -13.20 -9.32 2.67
CA PHE A 50 -12.19 -8.53 3.37
C PHE A 50 -10.76 -8.93 2.98
N HIS A 51 -10.55 -9.03 1.67
CA HIS A 51 -9.28 -9.30 1.02
C HIS A 51 -9.20 -8.44 -0.25
N ILE A 52 -8.01 -8.32 -0.83
CA ILE A 52 -7.79 -7.68 -2.13
C ILE A 52 -6.59 -8.32 -2.82
N ASN A 53 -6.73 -8.67 -4.11
CA ASN A 53 -5.62 -9.22 -4.90
C ASN A 53 -4.98 -10.45 -4.22
N GLY A 54 -5.83 -11.34 -3.70
CA GLY A 54 -5.40 -12.52 -2.96
C GLY A 54 -4.82 -12.27 -1.56
N ILE A 55 -4.74 -11.02 -1.09
CA ILE A 55 -4.21 -10.66 0.24
C ILE A 55 -5.34 -10.40 1.23
N ASP A 56 -5.33 -11.12 2.35
CA ASP A 56 -6.22 -10.84 3.49
C ASP A 56 -5.87 -9.49 4.13
N LEU A 57 -6.88 -8.67 4.41
CA LEU A 57 -6.72 -7.35 5.04
C LEU A 57 -6.87 -7.42 6.56
N ALA A 58 -7.21 -8.59 7.12
CA ALA A 58 -7.33 -8.82 8.56
C ALA A 58 -6.00 -9.23 9.22
N PRO A 59 -5.80 -8.87 10.50
CA PRO A 59 -6.51 -7.82 11.23
C PRO A 59 -6.17 -6.43 10.67
N LEU A 60 -7.10 -5.48 10.82
CA LEU A 60 -7.01 -4.14 10.22
C LEU A 60 -5.70 -3.41 10.58
N GLU A 61 -5.24 -3.59 11.82
CA GLU A 61 -4.04 -2.97 12.38
C GLU A 61 -2.79 -3.41 11.64
N LYS A 62 -2.72 -4.67 11.17
CA LYS A 62 -1.59 -5.14 10.35
C LYS A 62 -1.57 -4.45 8.99
N THR A 63 -2.73 -4.27 8.39
CA THR A 63 -2.84 -3.57 7.10
C THR A 63 -2.51 -2.08 7.24
N ILE A 64 -2.92 -1.43 8.33
CA ILE A 64 -2.51 -0.06 8.66
C ILE A 64 -0.99 0.03 8.86
N ALA A 65 -0.38 -0.92 9.56
CA ALA A 65 1.06 -0.96 9.75
C ALA A 65 1.80 -1.07 8.41
N TRP A 66 1.28 -1.87 7.47
CA TRP A 66 1.78 -1.90 6.09
C TRP A 66 1.64 -0.55 5.39
N GLY A 67 0.49 0.10 5.52
CA GLY A 67 0.25 1.43 4.94
C GLY A 67 1.28 2.47 5.38
N LYS A 68 1.68 2.44 6.66
CA LYS A 68 2.75 3.30 7.19
C LYS A 68 4.10 2.99 6.53
N LYS A 69 4.51 1.71 6.52
CA LYS A 69 5.78 1.31 5.88
C LYS A 69 5.84 1.67 4.38
N ILE A 70 4.74 1.51 3.66
CA ILE A 70 4.65 1.87 2.23
C ILE A 70 4.76 3.38 2.07
N THR A 71 4.08 4.16 2.93
CA THR A 71 4.17 5.62 2.93
C THR A 71 5.60 6.09 3.18
N ASP A 72 6.28 5.52 4.18
CA ASP A 72 7.67 5.83 4.51
C ASP A 72 8.60 5.52 3.34
N TYR A 73 8.51 4.31 2.76
CA TYR A 73 9.29 3.91 1.59
C TYR A 73 9.13 4.89 0.41
N ARG A 74 7.89 5.32 0.14
CA ARG A 74 7.61 6.28 -0.93
C ARG A 74 8.13 7.68 -0.60
N ALA A 75 8.00 8.11 0.65
CA ALA A 75 8.48 9.41 1.12
C ALA A 75 10.01 9.49 1.02
N GLU A 76 10.73 8.47 1.49
CA GLU A 76 12.18 8.40 1.41
C GLU A 76 12.69 8.47 -0.02
N ALA A 77 12.13 7.65 -0.93
CA ALA A 77 12.49 7.67 -2.34
C ALA A 77 12.23 9.06 -2.98
N THR A 78 11.12 9.71 -2.61
CA THR A 78 10.78 11.05 -3.10
C THR A 78 11.76 12.10 -2.59
N VAL A 79 12.09 12.09 -1.30
CA VAL A 79 13.05 13.02 -0.69
C VAL A 79 14.44 12.86 -1.32
N GLN A 80 14.88 11.62 -1.55
CA GLN A 80 16.16 11.36 -2.22
C GLN A 80 16.18 11.94 -3.65
N ALA A 81 15.11 11.74 -4.42
CA ALA A 81 14.98 12.28 -5.77
C ALA A 81 14.98 13.81 -5.78
N ILE A 82 14.25 14.45 -4.86
CA ILE A 82 14.24 15.92 -4.72
C ILE A 82 15.64 16.44 -4.41
N ARG A 83 16.34 15.83 -3.44
CA ARG A 83 17.71 16.23 -3.07
C ARG A 83 18.69 16.07 -4.23
N ALA A 84 18.57 15.00 -5.02
CA ALA A 84 19.38 14.80 -6.20
C ALA A 84 19.13 15.89 -7.26
N ALA A 85 17.85 16.18 -7.54
CA ALA A 85 17.46 17.22 -8.49
C ALA A 85 17.96 18.61 -8.07
N MET A 86 17.87 18.95 -6.78
CA MET A 86 18.39 20.21 -6.24
C MET A 86 19.91 20.33 -6.36
N LYS A 87 20.67 19.24 -6.21
CA LYS A 87 22.13 19.24 -6.38
C LYS A 87 22.55 19.40 -7.84
N SER A 88 21.72 18.95 -8.78
CA SER A 88 21.97 19.05 -10.23
C SER A 88 21.41 20.33 -10.85
N ALA A 89 20.75 21.19 -10.08
CA ALA A 89 20.26 22.47 -10.57
C ALA A 89 21.43 23.45 -10.75
N PRO A 90 21.53 24.15 -11.90
CA PRO A 90 22.61 25.09 -12.21
C PRO A 90 22.59 26.35 -11.33
#